data_AF-A0A7Z0D5E3-F1
#
_entry.id   AF-A0A7Z0D5E3-F1
#
_cell.length_a   1.000
_cell.length_b   1.000
_cell.length_c   1.000
_cell.angle_alpha   90.00
_cell.angle_beta   90.00
_cell.angle_gamma   90.00
#
_symmetry.space_group_name_H-M   'P 1'
#
loop_
_entity.id
_entity.type
_entity.pdbx_description
1 polymer ?
#
loop_
_entity_poly.entity_id
_entity_poly.type
_entity_poly.pdbx_seq_one_letter_code
_entity_poly.pdbx_strand_id
1 'polypeptide(L)'
;MADETRPSAAPSSAMRSAARGSALNLAGAVFSALSTLGLTIVVTRGASQDNAGVFFATTSIFVLITAIGRLGTDTGLVYFISQSKATGQLSRVRAYVLAAAEPAVLVGCCLGVVLFAFAPAIAAVTSPDDTKLTVAALRALAPFVPFAGIAYVALAATRGLGTMRPNVFTEQLMRPGLQLLVAFAIVITGVSINLAWSWSIPYAVSACLAVYFLYKTSRRVVRAPQEKGRRSREFWRFTAPRSVASMTQIAMQRLDIVLVAVLAGASAAAIYTAATRFIVLGQFARNAVSLAVQPHVAAAMATTDRSAISGLYRTSTAWLMVCTWPIFLVLLIEAQSVLKVFGHDYQVGAEVLVLLSAAMLIATFCGDVDIMLVMSGRSRQSLINNGVALILMVGLDVALIPRVGLLGAAIGWASAITCKNLLGLVQVWWFYRVWPFGSAPAIVAVASIFCFGLGAGMPRLIFGENLIALIVGVALACLSYAGWMWRARTTLALDSVISLRRLRK
;
A
#
# COMPACT_ATOMS: atom_id res chain seq x y z
N MET A 1 -39.80 -40.94 -1.89
CA MET A 1 -39.21 -39.66 -2.34
C MET A 1 -38.54 -39.04 -1.12
N ALA A 2 -37.28 -39.40 -0.87
CA ALA A 2 -36.52 -38.92 0.28
C ALA A 2 -35.55 -37.82 -0.18
N ASP A 3 -35.67 -36.68 0.46
CA ASP A 3 -34.88 -35.47 0.27
C ASP A 3 -33.51 -35.63 0.94
N GLU A 4 -32.46 -35.89 0.15
CA GLU A 4 -31.08 -35.92 0.62
C GLU A 4 -30.60 -34.50 0.93
N THR A 5 -30.75 -34.12 2.20
CA THR A 5 -30.03 -33.01 2.81
C THR A 5 -28.51 -33.27 2.74
N ARG A 6 -27.85 -32.71 1.72
CA ARG A 6 -26.38 -32.69 1.63
C ARG A 6 -25.80 -31.99 2.88
N PRO A 7 -24.95 -32.66 3.68
CA PRO A 7 -24.30 -32.01 4.81
C PRO A 7 -23.36 -30.92 4.31
N SER A 8 -23.42 -29.72 4.89
CA SER A 8 -22.50 -28.63 4.60
C SER A 8 -21.06 -29.10 4.82
N ALA A 9 -20.33 -29.33 3.74
CA ALA A 9 -18.94 -29.80 3.80
C ALA A 9 -18.10 -28.84 4.64
N ALA A 10 -17.53 -29.35 5.74
CA ALA A 10 -16.59 -28.60 6.56
C ALA A 10 -15.47 -28.03 5.67
N PRO A 11 -15.03 -26.77 5.86
CA PRO A 11 -14.05 -26.16 4.99
C PRO A 11 -12.79 -27.03 4.92
N SER A 12 -12.38 -27.35 3.69
CA SER A 12 -11.17 -28.13 3.42
C SER A 12 -9.97 -27.56 4.21
N SER A 13 -9.03 -28.42 4.61
CA SER A 13 -7.82 -28.00 5.34
C SER A 13 -7.07 -26.84 4.64
N ALA A 14 -7.13 -26.80 3.29
CA ALA A 14 -6.62 -25.73 2.46
C ALA A 14 -7.33 -24.38 2.72
N MET A 15 -8.66 -24.37 2.78
CA MET A 15 -9.46 -23.16 3.04
C MET A 15 -9.18 -22.57 4.43
N ARG A 16 -9.06 -23.44 5.45
CA ARG A 16 -8.70 -23.00 6.82
C ARG A 16 -7.27 -22.45 6.90
N SER A 17 -6.32 -23.05 6.18
CA SER A 17 -4.95 -22.55 6.08
C SER A 17 -4.89 -21.18 5.38
N ALA A 18 -5.62 -21.03 4.27
CA ALA A 18 -5.73 -19.77 3.55
C ALA A 18 -6.34 -18.66 4.42
N ALA A 19 -7.45 -18.94 5.13
CA ALA A 19 -8.09 -17.97 6.02
C ALA A 19 -7.17 -17.52 7.16
N ARG A 20 -6.43 -18.44 7.80
CA ARG A 20 -5.43 -18.10 8.83
C ARG A 20 -4.27 -17.30 8.25
N GLY A 21 -3.81 -17.62 7.04
CA GLY A 21 -2.78 -16.88 6.33
C GLY A 21 -3.19 -15.44 6.02
N SER A 22 -4.41 -15.23 5.54
CA SER A 22 -4.96 -13.91 5.25
C SER A 22 -5.16 -13.06 6.51
N ALA A 23 -5.69 -13.65 7.60
CA ALA A 23 -5.84 -12.95 8.88
C ALA A 23 -4.48 -12.50 9.45
N LEU A 24 -3.47 -13.39 9.39
CA LEU A 24 -2.11 -13.06 9.82
C LEU A 24 -1.51 -11.93 8.97
N ASN A 25 -1.73 -11.96 7.65
CA ASN A 25 -1.26 -10.91 6.74
C ASN A 25 -1.94 -9.55 7.00
N LEU A 26 -3.22 -9.55 7.34
CA LEU A 26 -3.93 -8.32 7.70
C LEU A 26 -3.39 -7.74 9.01
N ALA A 27 -3.22 -8.57 10.05
CA ALA A 27 -2.68 -8.12 11.33
C ALA A 27 -1.26 -7.54 11.18
N GLY A 28 -0.41 -8.21 10.39
CA GLY A 28 0.92 -7.69 10.09
C GLY A 28 0.89 -6.38 9.33
N ALA A 29 0.03 -6.24 8.30
CA ALA A 29 -0.10 -5.00 7.55
C ALA A 29 -0.53 -3.81 8.43
N VAL A 30 -1.46 -4.03 9.37
CA VAL A 30 -1.87 -3.01 10.36
C VAL A 30 -0.70 -2.61 11.26
N PHE A 31 0.04 -3.57 11.80
CA PHE A 31 1.23 -3.27 12.59
C PHE A 31 2.27 -2.49 11.78
N SER A 32 2.56 -2.93 10.56
CA SER A 32 3.49 -2.25 9.64
C SER A 32 3.10 -0.79 9.40
N ALA A 33 1.80 -0.53 9.19
CA ALA A 33 1.24 0.80 9.02
C ALA A 33 1.46 1.67 10.26
N LEU A 34 1.12 1.14 11.44
CA LEU A 34 1.27 1.83 12.72
C LEU A 34 2.75 2.11 13.03
N SER A 35 3.65 1.16 12.76
CA SER A 35 5.09 1.37 12.92
C SER A 35 5.62 2.41 11.96
N THR A 36 5.14 2.44 10.71
CA THR A 36 5.56 3.44 9.71
C THR A 36 5.04 4.84 10.06
N LEU A 37 3.81 4.92 10.58
CA LEU A 37 3.25 6.17 11.11
C LEU A 37 4.05 6.63 12.33
N GLY A 38 4.30 5.73 13.28
CA GLY A 38 5.13 5.99 14.45
C GLY A 38 6.54 6.45 14.06
N LEU A 39 7.16 5.82 13.07
CA LEU A 39 8.48 6.21 12.55
C LEU A 39 8.42 7.64 12.00
N THR A 40 7.35 7.98 11.28
CA THR A 40 7.16 9.34 10.77
C THR A 40 7.06 10.33 11.94
N ILE A 41 6.24 10.04 12.96
CA ILE A 41 6.08 10.89 14.16
C ILE A 41 7.41 11.09 14.89
N VAL A 42 8.18 10.02 15.09
CA VAL A 42 9.49 10.07 15.76
C VAL A 42 10.47 10.94 14.99
N VAL A 43 10.52 10.78 13.67
CA VAL A 43 11.41 11.56 12.80
C VAL A 43 10.98 13.03 12.76
N THR A 44 9.69 13.33 12.60
CA THR A 44 9.21 14.72 12.47
C THR A 44 9.26 15.51 13.78
N ARG A 45 9.11 14.84 14.94
CA ARG A 45 9.24 15.47 16.25
C ARG A 45 10.67 15.52 16.77
N GLY A 46 11.50 14.57 16.34
CA GLY A 46 12.86 14.37 16.86
C GLY A 46 13.96 15.04 16.04
N ALA A 47 13.68 15.42 14.80
CA ALA A 47 14.65 16.05 13.90
C ALA A 47 14.08 17.37 13.35
N SER A 48 14.97 18.25 12.87
CA SER A 48 14.57 19.41 12.09
C SER A 48 13.83 18.99 10.82
N GLN A 49 12.98 19.86 10.28
CA GLN A 49 12.22 19.57 9.06
C GLN A 49 13.14 19.22 7.88
N ASP A 50 14.30 19.86 7.75
CA ASP A 50 15.27 19.55 6.70
C ASP A 50 15.87 18.15 6.87
N ASN A 51 16.31 17.79 8.08
CA ASN A 51 16.83 16.45 8.36
C ASN A 51 15.77 15.36 8.12
N ALA A 52 14.52 15.61 8.55
CA ALA A 52 13.38 14.74 8.28
C ALA A 52 13.11 14.63 6.77
N GLY A 53 13.22 15.75 6.05
CA GLY A 53 13.07 15.85 4.62
C GLY A 53 14.09 15.00 3.86
N VAL A 54 15.37 15.16 4.19
CA VAL A 54 16.47 14.35 3.65
C VAL A 54 16.22 12.87 3.94
N PHE A 55 15.79 12.52 5.15
CA PHE A 55 15.45 11.14 5.49
C PHE A 55 14.32 10.58 4.60
N PHE A 56 13.20 11.28 4.45
CA PHE A 56 12.08 10.80 3.63
C PHE A 56 12.39 10.77 2.14
N ALA A 57 13.14 11.75 1.63
CA ALA A 57 13.58 11.79 0.23
C ALA A 57 14.52 10.62 -0.08
N THR A 58 15.59 10.44 0.71
CA THR A 58 16.60 9.38 0.47
C THR A 58 16.03 7.98 0.67
N THR A 59 15.16 7.77 1.66
CA THR A 59 14.47 6.48 1.83
C THR A 59 13.47 6.21 0.70
N SER A 60 12.85 7.24 0.13
CA SER A 60 11.98 7.09 -1.04
C SER A 60 12.77 6.73 -2.30
N ILE A 61 13.94 7.35 -2.52
CA ILE A 61 14.89 6.96 -3.57
C ILE A 61 15.32 5.50 -3.40
N PHE A 62 15.67 5.09 -2.16
CA PHE A 62 16.03 3.71 -1.88
C PHE A 62 14.89 2.71 -2.18
N VAL A 63 13.64 3.05 -1.84
CA VAL A 63 12.47 2.21 -2.15
C VAL A 63 12.25 2.11 -3.66
N LEU A 64 12.41 3.21 -4.41
CA LEU A 64 12.33 3.20 -5.88
C LEU A 64 13.41 2.32 -6.50
N ILE A 65 14.66 2.45 -6.03
CA ILE A 65 15.80 1.68 -6.52
C ILE A 65 15.62 0.19 -6.23
N THR A 66 15.19 -0.18 -5.02
CA THR A 66 14.94 -1.59 -4.65
C THR A 66 13.73 -2.18 -5.39
N ALA A 67 12.74 -1.35 -5.76
CA ALA A 67 11.64 -1.77 -6.64
C ALA A 67 12.10 -2.13 -8.06
N ILE A 68 13.09 -1.42 -8.59
CA ILE A 68 13.77 -1.76 -9.85
C ILE A 68 14.60 -3.03 -9.66
N GLY A 69 15.41 -3.08 -8.59
CA GLY A 69 16.36 -4.16 -8.33
C GLY A 69 15.73 -5.55 -8.15
N ARG A 70 14.47 -5.62 -7.70
CA ARG A 70 13.74 -6.90 -7.57
C ARG A 70 13.17 -7.42 -8.89
N LEU A 71 13.16 -6.66 -9.99
CA LEU A 71 12.74 -7.10 -11.33
C LEU A 71 11.39 -7.86 -11.40
N GLY A 72 10.46 -7.62 -10.47
CA GLY A 72 9.16 -8.32 -10.36
C GLY A 72 9.24 -9.78 -9.89
N THR A 73 10.39 -10.25 -9.40
CA THR A 73 10.59 -11.65 -8.97
C THR A 73 9.64 -12.07 -7.85
N ASP A 74 9.10 -11.11 -7.10
CA ASP A 74 8.13 -11.34 -6.02
C ASP A 74 6.86 -12.05 -6.49
N THR A 75 6.37 -11.68 -7.68
CA THR A 75 5.16 -12.26 -8.26
C THR A 75 5.48 -13.53 -9.06
N GLY A 76 6.58 -13.52 -9.81
CA GLY A 76 7.03 -14.67 -10.61
C GLY A 76 7.34 -15.89 -9.75
N LEU A 77 8.10 -15.72 -8.66
CA LEU A 77 8.46 -16.83 -7.77
C LEU A 77 7.25 -17.46 -7.11
N VAL A 78 6.29 -16.66 -6.63
CA VAL A 78 5.07 -17.19 -6.00
C VAL A 78 4.29 -18.03 -7.00
N TYR A 79 4.12 -17.57 -8.24
CA TYR A 79 3.40 -18.31 -9.28
C TYR A 79 4.07 -19.65 -9.62
N PHE A 80 5.32 -19.62 -10.08
CA PHE A 80 6.01 -20.83 -10.57
C PHE A 80 6.29 -21.84 -9.46
N ILE A 81 6.59 -21.40 -8.23
CA ILE A 81 6.80 -22.31 -7.09
C ILE A 81 5.47 -22.92 -6.64
N SER A 82 4.38 -22.14 -6.59
CA SER A 82 3.06 -22.68 -6.23
C SER A 82 2.58 -23.71 -7.25
N GLN A 83 2.77 -23.43 -8.55
CA GLN A 83 2.47 -24.36 -9.64
C GLN A 83 3.32 -25.64 -9.56
N SER A 84 4.62 -25.50 -9.31
CA SER A 84 5.53 -26.65 -9.15
C SER A 84 5.15 -27.51 -7.94
N LYS A 85 4.70 -26.88 -6.85
CA LYS A 85 4.19 -27.58 -5.66
C LYS A 85 2.88 -28.33 -5.97
N ALA A 86 1.95 -27.70 -6.69
CA ALA A 86 0.66 -28.31 -7.05
C ALA A 86 0.83 -29.51 -8.00
N THR A 87 1.84 -29.48 -8.87
CA THR A 87 2.15 -30.55 -9.85
C THR A 87 3.14 -31.60 -9.31
N GLY A 88 3.57 -31.50 -8.04
CA GLY A 88 4.53 -32.43 -7.42
C GLY A 88 5.98 -32.27 -7.88
N GLN A 89 6.28 -31.29 -8.75
CA GLN A 89 7.60 -31.06 -9.36
C GLN A 89 8.50 -30.19 -8.48
N LEU A 90 8.71 -30.61 -7.23
CA LEU A 90 9.45 -29.87 -6.22
C LEU A 90 10.94 -29.66 -6.57
N SER A 91 11.52 -30.51 -7.42
CA SER A 91 12.88 -30.36 -7.96
C SER A 91 13.12 -29.03 -8.68
N ARG A 92 12.06 -28.43 -9.25
CA ARG A 92 12.14 -27.16 -10.02
C ARG A 92 12.26 -25.92 -9.14
N VAL A 93 11.87 -26.00 -7.85
CA VAL A 93 11.83 -24.83 -6.95
C VAL A 93 13.20 -24.16 -6.84
N ARG A 94 14.27 -24.94 -6.66
CA ARG A 94 15.63 -24.39 -6.54
C ARG A 94 16.07 -23.68 -7.82
N ALA A 95 15.71 -24.21 -8.99
CA ALA A 95 16.03 -23.60 -10.27
C ALA A 95 15.34 -22.23 -10.43
N TYR A 96 14.07 -22.10 -10.05
CA TYR A 96 13.37 -20.81 -10.07
C TYR A 96 13.95 -19.81 -9.06
N VAL A 97 14.28 -20.25 -7.85
CA VAL A 97 14.92 -19.39 -6.84
C VAL A 97 16.25 -18.86 -7.35
N LEU A 98 17.11 -19.70 -7.94
CA LEU A 98 18.39 -19.26 -8.50
C LEU A 98 18.20 -18.36 -9.73
N ALA A 99 17.27 -18.69 -10.61
CA ALA A 99 16.96 -17.88 -11.79
C ALA A 99 16.44 -16.48 -11.44
N ALA A 100 15.83 -16.31 -10.26
CA ALA A 100 15.42 -15.02 -9.73
C ALA A 100 16.52 -14.34 -8.89
N ALA A 101 17.22 -15.09 -8.04
CA ALA A 101 18.23 -14.56 -7.12
C ALA A 101 19.44 -13.99 -7.86
N GLU A 102 19.99 -14.70 -8.85
CA GLU A 102 21.20 -14.25 -9.55
C GLU A 102 21.02 -12.87 -10.20
N PRO A 103 19.98 -12.62 -11.03
CA PRO A 103 19.82 -11.31 -11.66
C PRO A 103 19.38 -10.23 -10.67
N ALA A 104 18.54 -10.56 -9.69
CA ALA A 104 18.08 -9.59 -8.70
C ALA A 104 19.23 -9.11 -7.79
N VAL A 105 20.12 -10.01 -7.38
CA VAL A 105 21.31 -9.64 -6.59
C VAL A 105 22.30 -8.88 -7.45
N LEU A 106 22.56 -9.31 -8.69
CA LEU A 106 23.46 -8.60 -9.60
C LEU A 106 22.99 -7.17 -9.86
N VAL A 107 21.73 -6.99 -10.26
CA VAL A 107 21.13 -5.67 -10.49
C VAL A 107 21.07 -4.88 -9.18
N GLY A 108 20.74 -5.52 -8.06
CA GLY A 108 20.78 -4.87 -6.74
C GLY A 108 22.16 -4.35 -6.35
N CYS A 109 23.22 -5.13 -6.59
CA CYS A 109 24.61 -4.70 -6.38
C CYS A 109 24.98 -3.56 -7.32
N CYS A 110 24.68 -3.66 -8.61
CA CYS A 110 24.93 -2.58 -9.58
C CYS A 110 24.23 -1.29 -9.18
N LEU A 111 22.95 -1.36 -8.82
CA LEU A 111 22.17 -0.22 -8.36
C LEU A 111 22.69 0.36 -7.04
N GLY A 112 23.14 -0.50 -6.12
CA GLY A 112 23.80 -0.06 -4.88
C GLY A 112 25.10 0.70 -5.17
N VAL A 113 25.95 0.19 -6.06
CA VAL A 113 27.20 0.87 -6.49
C VAL A 113 26.88 2.20 -7.16
N VAL A 114 25.92 2.23 -8.09
CA VAL A 114 25.47 3.46 -8.76
C VAL A 114 24.96 4.46 -7.73
N LEU A 115 24.10 4.05 -6.80
CA LEU A 115 23.59 4.93 -5.74
C LEU A 115 24.71 5.49 -4.86
N PHE A 116 25.70 4.66 -4.51
CA PHE A 116 26.85 5.09 -3.69
C PHE A 116 27.76 6.08 -4.43
N ALA A 117 28.09 5.77 -5.70
CA ALA A 117 29.00 6.56 -6.53
C ALA A 117 28.37 7.90 -6.92
N PHE A 118 27.10 7.90 -7.33
CA PHE A 118 26.36 9.08 -7.74
C PHE A 118 25.66 9.80 -6.58
N ALA A 119 25.86 9.37 -5.32
CA ALA A 119 25.28 10.04 -4.15
C ALA A 119 25.52 11.57 -4.13
N PRO A 120 26.73 12.09 -4.45
CA PRO A 120 26.95 13.55 -4.53
C PRO A 120 26.12 14.24 -5.61
N ALA A 121 26.03 13.66 -6.81
CA ALA A 121 25.25 14.23 -7.90
C ALA A 121 23.74 14.20 -7.60
N ILE A 122 23.25 13.10 -7.01
CA ILE A 122 21.86 12.97 -6.58
C ILE A 122 21.58 14.00 -5.47
N ALA A 123 22.45 14.12 -4.48
CA ALA A 123 22.29 15.07 -3.37
C ALA A 123 22.26 16.52 -3.84
N ALA A 124 23.14 16.90 -4.78
CA ALA A 124 23.18 18.25 -5.34
C ALA A 124 21.86 18.67 -6.02
N VAL A 125 21.10 17.71 -6.56
CA VAL A 125 19.81 17.96 -7.21
C VAL A 125 18.65 17.83 -6.22
N THR A 126 18.73 16.91 -5.25
CA THR A 126 17.62 16.59 -4.34
C THR A 126 17.54 17.49 -3.11
N SER A 127 18.68 17.94 -2.59
CA SER A 127 18.76 18.83 -1.43
C SER A 127 20.02 19.68 -1.53
N PRO A 128 20.02 20.75 -2.36
CA PRO A 128 21.20 21.59 -2.56
C PRO A 128 21.77 22.13 -1.24
N ASP A 129 20.89 22.59 -0.35
CA ASP A 129 21.25 23.19 0.94
C ASP A 129 21.81 22.16 1.95
N ASP A 130 21.40 20.88 1.84
CA ASP A 130 21.79 19.79 2.74
C ASP A 130 22.60 18.69 2.04
N THR A 131 23.42 19.08 1.06
CA THR A 131 24.14 18.13 0.20
C THR A 131 24.96 17.12 1.01
N LYS A 132 25.71 17.56 2.04
CA LYS A 132 26.56 16.67 2.85
C LYS A 132 25.75 15.62 3.61
N LEU A 133 24.64 16.04 4.22
CA LEU A 133 23.75 15.14 4.97
C LEU A 133 23.10 14.12 4.04
N THR A 134 22.66 14.58 2.87
CA THR A 134 22.00 13.76 1.85
C THR A 134 22.97 12.74 1.25
N VAL A 135 24.22 13.13 0.96
CA VAL A 135 25.28 12.19 0.54
C VAL A 135 25.50 11.11 1.59
N ALA A 136 25.63 11.50 2.87
CA ALA A 136 25.82 10.55 3.96
C ALA A 136 24.63 9.56 4.07
N ALA A 137 23.40 10.05 3.94
CA ALA A 137 22.19 9.22 3.97
C ALA A 137 22.13 8.24 2.79
N LEU A 138 22.38 8.70 1.56
CA LEU A 138 22.39 7.84 0.37
C LEU A 138 23.49 6.77 0.43
N ARG A 139 24.68 7.14 0.91
CA ARG A 139 25.80 6.18 1.11
C ARG A 139 25.52 5.18 2.22
N ALA A 140 24.77 5.56 3.27
CA ALA A 140 24.33 4.62 4.31
C ALA A 140 23.28 3.63 3.80
N LEU A 141 22.47 4.02 2.79
CA LEU A 141 21.43 3.18 2.19
C LEU A 141 21.97 2.24 1.10
N ALA A 142 22.91 2.72 0.29
CA ALA A 142 23.39 2.04 -0.91
C ALA A 142 23.87 0.59 -0.71
N PRO A 143 24.66 0.24 0.33
CA PRO A 143 25.08 -1.14 0.57
C PRO A 143 23.92 -2.11 0.85
N PHE A 144 22.76 -1.59 1.26
CA PHE A 144 21.59 -2.39 1.66
C PHE A 144 20.62 -2.68 0.51
N VAL A 145 20.84 -2.09 -0.67
CA VAL A 145 20.06 -2.39 -1.89
C VAL A 145 20.10 -3.88 -2.25
N PRO A 146 21.26 -4.57 -2.33
CA PRO A 146 21.27 -6.01 -2.60
C PRO A 146 20.61 -6.84 -1.50
N PHE A 147 20.71 -6.43 -0.23
CA PHE A 147 20.04 -7.10 0.89
C PHE A 147 18.52 -7.07 0.75
N ALA A 148 17.95 -5.95 0.28
CA ALA A 148 16.54 -5.87 -0.06
C ALA A 148 16.15 -6.89 -1.15
N GLY A 149 16.96 -6.99 -2.21
CA GLY A 149 16.76 -7.99 -3.27
C GLY A 149 16.76 -9.42 -2.76
N ILE A 150 17.75 -9.77 -1.92
CA ILE A 150 17.86 -11.09 -1.27
C ILE A 150 16.61 -11.38 -0.42
N ALA A 151 16.22 -10.42 0.44
CA ALA A 151 15.05 -10.56 1.30
C ALA A 151 13.77 -10.80 0.48
N TYR A 152 13.53 -10.00 -0.56
CA TYR A 152 12.33 -10.13 -1.40
C TYR A 152 12.27 -11.46 -2.13
N VAL A 153 13.38 -11.92 -2.73
CA VAL A 153 13.47 -13.21 -3.41
C VAL A 153 13.21 -14.36 -2.44
N ALA A 154 13.88 -14.37 -1.29
CA ALA A 154 13.74 -15.44 -0.32
C ALA A 154 12.33 -15.50 0.28
N LEU A 155 11.73 -14.35 0.63
CA LEU A 155 10.36 -14.30 1.15
C LEU A 155 9.32 -14.66 0.08
N ALA A 156 9.48 -14.23 -1.17
CA ALA A 156 8.63 -14.66 -2.28
C ALA A 156 8.69 -16.18 -2.48
N ALA A 157 9.87 -16.79 -2.38
CA ALA A 157 10.01 -18.24 -2.44
C ALA A 157 9.28 -18.96 -1.29
N THR A 158 9.39 -18.46 -0.06
CA THR A 158 8.63 -19.02 1.08
C THR A 158 7.11 -18.91 0.89
N ARG A 159 6.63 -17.79 0.34
CA ARG A 159 5.23 -17.58 0.00
C ARG A 159 4.75 -18.55 -1.08
N GLY A 160 5.54 -18.75 -2.14
CA GLY A 160 5.28 -19.75 -3.18
C GLY A 160 5.24 -21.19 -2.66
N LEU A 161 6.01 -21.50 -1.61
CA LEU A 161 5.93 -22.79 -0.89
C LEU A 161 4.68 -22.92 -0.01
N GLY A 162 3.84 -21.88 0.07
CA GLY A 162 2.54 -21.90 0.74
C GLY A 162 2.58 -21.44 2.20
N THR A 163 3.63 -20.73 2.63
CA THR A 163 3.69 -20.15 3.98
C THR A 163 3.82 -18.63 3.95
N MET A 164 2.85 -17.94 4.55
CA MET A 164 2.86 -16.48 4.69
C MET A 164 3.60 -16.01 5.95
N ARG A 165 3.85 -16.91 6.91
CA ARG A 165 4.45 -16.56 8.22
C ARG A 165 5.80 -15.86 8.11
N PRO A 166 6.76 -16.32 7.29
CA PRO A 166 8.05 -15.64 7.14
C PRO A 166 7.90 -14.21 6.61
N ASN A 167 7.01 -14.01 5.65
CA ASN A 167 6.74 -12.70 5.08
C ASN A 167 6.13 -11.76 6.13
N VAL A 168 5.09 -12.20 6.84
CA VAL A 168 4.45 -11.38 7.88
C VAL A 168 5.44 -11.03 8.99
N PHE A 169 6.16 -12.01 9.52
CA PHE A 169 7.11 -11.77 10.59
C PHE A 169 8.25 -10.83 10.16
N THR A 170 8.85 -11.06 8.98
CA THR A 170 10.06 -10.32 8.56
C THR A 170 9.74 -8.95 7.98
N GLU A 171 8.78 -8.85 7.04
CA GLU A 171 8.47 -7.61 6.30
C GLU A 171 7.45 -6.73 7.00
N GLN A 172 6.48 -7.32 7.70
CA GLN A 172 5.37 -6.56 8.26
C GLN A 172 5.54 -6.24 9.74
N LEU A 173 6.13 -7.15 10.52
CA LEU A 173 6.39 -6.94 11.94
C LEU A 173 7.82 -6.45 12.20
N MET A 174 8.80 -7.29 11.89
CA MET A 174 10.18 -7.05 12.30
C MET A 174 10.80 -5.83 11.62
N ARG A 175 10.73 -5.70 10.29
CA ARG A 175 11.38 -4.57 9.60
C ARG A 175 10.81 -3.21 10.03
N PRO A 176 9.49 -2.94 9.95
CA PRO A 176 8.95 -1.64 10.36
C PRO A 176 9.12 -1.39 11.86
N GLY A 177 8.99 -2.43 12.68
CA GLY A 177 9.24 -2.34 14.12
C GLY A 177 10.68 -1.96 14.45
N LEU A 178 11.67 -2.61 13.82
CA LEU A 178 13.08 -2.27 14.00
C LEU A 178 13.41 -0.89 13.44
N GLN A 179 12.85 -0.49 12.30
CA GLN A 179 13.05 0.86 11.76
C GLN A 179 12.58 1.93 12.75
N LEU A 180 11.39 1.75 13.33
CA LEU A 180 10.86 2.61 14.38
C LEU A 180 11.75 2.61 15.62
N LEU A 181 12.12 1.43 16.14
CA LEU A 181 12.93 1.32 17.35
C LEU A 181 14.32 1.96 17.19
N VAL A 182 14.98 1.74 16.06
CA VAL A 182 16.31 2.33 15.79
C VAL A 182 16.19 3.84 15.61
N ALA A 183 15.18 4.34 14.89
CA ALA A 183 14.96 5.78 14.76
C ALA A 183 14.69 6.44 16.12
N PHE A 184 13.85 5.81 16.94
CA PHE A 184 13.56 6.29 18.29
C PHE A 184 14.82 6.32 19.17
N ALA A 185 15.65 5.27 19.10
CA ALA A 185 16.93 5.23 19.81
C ALA A 185 17.89 6.34 19.36
N ILE A 186 18.02 6.60 18.06
CA ILE A 186 18.87 7.69 17.54
C ILE A 186 18.39 9.05 18.05
N VAL A 187 17.07 9.30 17.98
CA VAL A 187 16.47 10.58 18.42
C VAL A 187 16.65 10.79 19.92
N ILE A 188 16.33 9.79 20.75
CA ILE A 188 16.33 9.97 22.21
C ILE A 188 17.74 10.06 22.80
N THR A 189 18.71 9.38 22.20
CA THR A 189 20.11 9.42 22.65
C THR A 189 20.84 10.68 22.18
N GLY A 190 20.28 11.41 21.19
CA GLY A 190 20.90 12.59 20.61
C GLY A 190 22.22 12.30 19.89
N VAL A 191 22.52 11.03 19.61
CA VAL A 191 23.78 10.64 18.94
C VAL A 191 23.76 11.19 17.53
N SER A 192 24.87 11.79 17.09
CA SER A 192 25.05 12.40 15.77
C SER A 192 25.17 11.38 14.62
N ILE A 193 24.43 10.29 14.67
CA ILE A 193 24.33 9.28 13.60
C ILE A 193 23.21 9.69 12.64
N ASN A 194 23.44 9.54 11.34
CA ASN A 194 22.45 9.81 10.32
C ASN A 194 21.21 8.90 10.48
N LEU A 195 20.01 9.49 10.48
CA LEU A 195 18.73 8.76 10.60
C LEU A 195 18.55 7.67 9.52
N ALA A 196 19.20 7.78 8.36
CA ALA A 196 19.14 6.78 7.30
C ALA A 196 19.56 5.37 7.78
N TRP A 197 20.43 5.26 8.79
CA TRP A 197 20.81 3.97 9.37
C TRP A 197 19.63 3.22 10.01
N SER A 198 18.65 3.94 10.53
CA SER A 198 17.39 3.35 11.04
C SER A 198 16.62 2.63 9.92
N TRP A 199 16.73 3.11 8.68
CA TRP A 199 16.11 2.46 7.53
C TRP A 199 16.97 1.31 7.00
N SER A 200 18.28 1.51 6.92
CA SER A 200 19.26 0.58 6.32
C SER A 200 19.42 -0.75 7.08
N ILE A 201 19.77 -0.70 8.36
CA ILE A 201 20.16 -1.88 9.15
C ILE A 201 19.06 -2.97 9.15
N PRO A 202 17.77 -2.64 9.30
CA PRO A 202 16.69 -3.63 9.26
C PRO A 202 16.58 -4.42 7.95
N TYR A 203 17.09 -3.92 6.82
CA TYR A 203 17.14 -4.70 5.56
C TYR A 203 18.17 -5.82 5.61
N ALA A 204 19.34 -5.62 6.23
CA ALA A 204 20.31 -6.69 6.41
C ALA A 204 19.77 -7.80 7.32
N VAL A 205 19.16 -7.41 8.45
CA VAL A 205 18.50 -8.36 9.37
C VAL A 205 17.39 -9.14 8.63
N SER A 206 16.60 -8.43 7.82
CA SER A 206 15.56 -9.04 6.99
C SER A 206 16.11 -10.05 5.99
N ALA A 207 17.21 -9.75 5.32
CA ALA A 207 17.85 -10.65 4.35
C ALA A 207 18.32 -11.94 5.04
N CYS A 208 19.02 -11.82 6.18
CA CYS A 208 19.50 -12.97 6.95
C CYS A 208 18.33 -13.88 7.39
N LEU A 209 17.27 -13.30 7.97
CA LEU A 209 16.11 -14.06 8.41
C LEU A 209 15.32 -14.66 7.25
N ALA A 210 15.18 -13.94 6.14
CA ALA A 210 14.50 -14.43 4.95
C ALA A 210 15.22 -15.65 4.36
N VAL A 211 16.55 -15.61 4.26
CA VAL A 211 17.37 -16.75 3.82
C VAL A 211 17.26 -17.91 4.80
N TYR A 212 17.32 -17.64 6.10
CA TYR A 212 17.12 -18.67 7.14
C TYR A 212 15.75 -19.35 7.04
N PHE A 213 14.67 -18.58 6.87
CA PHE A 213 13.32 -19.13 6.71
C PHE A 213 13.16 -19.89 5.40
N LEU A 214 13.77 -19.41 4.31
CA LEU A 214 13.80 -20.14 3.05
C LEU A 214 14.48 -21.49 3.24
N TYR A 215 15.68 -21.51 3.82
CA TYR A 215 16.42 -22.74 4.12
C TYR A 215 15.59 -23.72 4.96
N LYS A 216 14.98 -23.24 6.05
CA LYS A 216 14.13 -24.06 6.93
C LYS A 216 12.92 -24.64 6.19
N THR A 217 12.30 -23.85 5.31
CA THR A 217 11.10 -24.26 4.55
C THR A 217 11.45 -25.19 3.39
N SER A 218 12.60 -24.97 2.73
CA SER A 218 13.06 -25.73 1.58
C SER A 218 13.79 -27.02 1.95
N ARG A 219 14.16 -27.25 3.21
CA ARG A 219 14.81 -28.50 3.66
C ARG A 219 14.08 -29.78 3.23
N ARG A 220 12.74 -29.74 3.07
CA ARG A 220 11.93 -30.88 2.57
C ARG A 220 11.95 -31.04 1.05
N VAL A 221 12.32 -29.98 0.32
CA VAL A 221 12.30 -29.87 -1.16
C VAL A 221 13.66 -30.25 -1.77
N VAL A 222 14.76 -30.04 -1.03
CA VAL A 222 16.15 -30.23 -1.49
C VAL A 222 16.54 -31.70 -1.75
N ARG A 223 15.70 -32.68 -1.39
CA ARG A 223 15.98 -34.12 -1.61
C ARG A 223 15.70 -34.61 -3.04
N ALA A 224 15.07 -33.81 -3.90
CA ALA A 224 14.73 -34.23 -5.27
C ALA A 224 15.90 -33.99 -6.26
N PRO A 225 16.17 -34.93 -7.20
CA PRO A 225 17.18 -34.75 -8.25
C PRO A 225 16.91 -33.48 -9.07
N GLN A 226 17.97 -32.72 -9.36
CA GLN A 226 17.84 -31.45 -10.10
C GLN A 226 17.56 -31.70 -11.57
N GLU A 227 16.54 -31.02 -12.10
CA GLU A 227 16.33 -30.95 -13.55
C GLU A 227 17.35 -29.94 -14.12
N LYS A 228 18.27 -30.43 -14.96
CA LYS A 228 19.26 -29.59 -15.65
C LYS A 228 18.55 -28.82 -16.77
N GLY A 229 18.29 -27.54 -16.56
CA GLY A 229 17.74 -26.64 -17.57
C GLY A 229 17.14 -25.39 -16.93
N ARG A 230 17.81 -24.24 -17.09
CA ARG A 230 17.26 -22.95 -16.67
C ARG A 230 16.08 -22.62 -17.60
N ARG A 231 14.83 -22.90 -17.17
CA ARG A 231 13.62 -22.32 -17.79
C ARG A 231 13.47 -20.82 -17.48
N SER A 232 14.59 -20.10 -17.53
CA SER A 232 14.70 -18.68 -17.21
C SER A 232 13.88 -17.85 -18.20
N ARG A 233 13.80 -18.27 -19.47
CA ARG A 233 13.02 -17.55 -20.50
C ARG A 233 11.52 -17.50 -20.19
N GLU A 234 10.93 -18.63 -19.80
CA GLU A 234 9.51 -18.72 -19.42
C GLU A 234 9.23 -17.86 -18.19
N PHE A 235 10.08 -17.98 -17.18
CA PHE A 235 10.02 -17.19 -15.95
C PHE A 235 10.05 -15.69 -16.24
N TRP A 236 11.01 -15.21 -17.04
CA TRP A 236 11.15 -13.78 -17.35
C TRP A 236 10.07 -13.25 -18.29
N ARG A 237 9.59 -14.05 -19.25
CA ARG A 237 8.46 -13.66 -20.12
C ARG A 237 7.19 -13.39 -19.32
N PHE A 238 6.95 -14.16 -18.25
CA PHE A 238 5.83 -13.94 -17.35
C PHE A 238 6.06 -12.79 -16.36
N THR A 239 7.30 -12.65 -15.88
CA THR A 239 7.66 -11.73 -14.80
C THR A 239 7.86 -10.30 -15.26
N ALA A 240 8.47 -10.07 -16.44
CA ALA A 240 8.85 -8.74 -16.89
C ALA A 240 7.66 -7.76 -17.10
N PRO A 241 6.51 -8.13 -17.69
CA PRO A 241 5.38 -7.20 -17.79
C PRO A 241 4.80 -6.81 -16.42
N ARG A 242 4.87 -7.74 -15.45
CA ARG A 242 4.38 -7.51 -14.09
C ARG A 242 5.34 -6.66 -13.26
N SER A 243 6.65 -6.75 -13.54
CA SER A 243 7.64 -5.88 -12.91
C SER A 243 7.37 -4.42 -13.26
N VAL A 244 7.11 -4.11 -14.53
CA VAL A 244 6.76 -2.76 -14.99
C VAL A 244 5.54 -2.23 -14.24
N ALA A 245 4.46 -3.00 -14.17
CA ALA A 245 3.25 -2.60 -13.43
C ALA A 245 3.54 -2.30 -11.94
N SER A 246 4.35 -3.15 -11.31
CA SER A 246 4.74 -2.97 -9.91
C SER A 246 5.64 -1.74 -9.70
N MET A 247 6.57 -1.49 -10.63
CA MET A 247 7.45 -0.33 -10.62
C MET A 247 6.67 0.97 -10.81
N THR A 248 5.72 1.00 -11.76
CA THR A 248 4.78 2.11 -11.94
C THR A 248 4.01 2.40 -10.66
N GLN A 249 3.49 1.36 -9.99
CA GLN A 249 2.74 1.52 -8.74
C GLN A 249 3.61 2.07 -7.60
N ILE A 250 4.86 1.63 -7.47
CA ILE A 250 5.78 2.16 -6.44
C ILE A 250 6.20 3.58 -6.78
N ALA A 251 6.42 3.88 -8.06
CA ALA A 251 6.68 5.24 -8.52
C ALA A 251 5.54 6.19 -8.12
N MET A 252 4.29 5.81 -8.37
CA MET A 252 3.10 6.58 -7.93
C MET A 252 2.99 6.80 -6.42
N GLN A 253 3.73 6.06 -5.58
CA GLN A 253 3.70 6.20 -4.12
C GLN A 253 4.91 6.95 -3.55
N ARG A 254 6.01 7.01 -4.28
CA ARG A 254 7.30 7.46 -3.75
C ARG A 254 7.95 8.56 -4.57
N LEU A 255 7.60 8.69 -5.85
CA LEU A 255 8.22 9.64 -6.75
C LEU A 255 7.92 11.08 -6.34
N ASP A 256 6.68 11.39 -5.91
CA ASP A 256 6.29 12.72 -5.46
C ASP A 256 7.18 13.25 -4.34
N ILE A 257 7.50 12.41 -3.35
CA ILE A 257 8.36 12.80 -2.23
C ILE A 257 9.75 13.22 -2.75
N VAL A 258 10.26 12.51 -3.76
CA VAL A 258 11.53 12.83 -4.40
C VAL A 258 11.40 14.11 -5.24
N LEU A 259 10.33 14.29 -6.00
CA LEU A 259 10.09 15.49 -6.81
C LEU A 259 9.91 16.74 -5.94
N VAL A 260 9.18 16.63 -4.82
CA VAL A 260 9.03 17.70 -3.84
C VAL A 260 10.38 18.06 -3.22
N ALA A 261 11.20 17.07 -2.86
CA ALA A 261 12.55 17.34 -2.35
C ALA A 261 13.39 18.12 -3.36
N VAL A 262 13.43 17.65 -4.61
CA VAL A 262 14.20 18.27 -5.71
C VAL A 262 13.72 19.69 -6.04
N LEU A 263 12.40 19.92 -6.09
CA LEU A 263 11.83 21.13 -6.67
C LEU A 263 11.36 22.16 -5.62
N ALA A 264 11.13 21.74 -4.37
CA ALA A 264 10.66 22.60 -3.28
C ALA A 264 11.49 22.46 -1.99
N GLY A 265 12.52 21.62 -1.96
CA GLY A 265 13.45 21.47 -0.85
C GLY A 265 13.07 20.37 0.17
N ALA A 266 14.02 20.06 1.04
CA ALA A 266 13.92 18.97 2.01
C ALA A 266 12.78 19.19 3.02
N SER A 267 12.66 20.37 3.64
CA SER A 267 11.56 20.68 4.56
C SER A 267 10.18 20.46 3.93
N ALA A 268 9.97 20.92 2.70
CA ALA A 268 8.71 20.70 1.97
C ALA A 268 8.41 19.21 1.77
N ALA A 269 9.43 18.40 1.48
CA ALA A 269 9.28 16.94 1.36
C ALA A 269 8.91 16.28 2.69
N ALA A 270 9.39 16.80 3.82
CA ALA A 270 8.99 16.34 5.15
C ALA A 270 7.51 16.63 5.41
N ILE A 271 7.08 17.87 5.15
CA ILE A 271 5.68 18.30 5.34
C ILE A 271 4.75 17.48 4.44
N TYR A 272 5.09 17.33 3.16
CA TYR A 272 4.34 16.51 2.22
C TYR A 272 4.27 15.04 2.68
N THR A 273 5.39 14.46 3.09
CA THR A 273 5.41 13.06 3.56
C THR A 273 4.53 12.86 4.79
N ALA A 274 4.58 13.78 5.76
CA ALA A 274 3.73 13.75 6.94
C ALA A 274 2.25 13.81 6.56
N ALA A 275 1.86 14.76 5.69
CA ALA A 275 0.48 14.91 5.23
C ALA A 275 -0.06 13.66 4.53
N THR A 276 0.76 13.02 3.70
CA THR A 276 0.34 11.84 2.93
C THR A 276 0.24 10.55 3.74
N ARG A 277 0.79 10.47 4.97
CA ARG A 277 0.74 9.24 5.79
C ARG A 277 -0.67 8.79 6.17
N PHE A 278 -1.59 9.72 6.41
CA PHE A 278 -2.94 9.38 6.83
C PHE A 278 -3.78 8.78 5.71
N ILE A 279 -3.47 9.09 4.45
CA ILE A 279 -4.19 8.55 3.28
C ILE A 279 -4.07 7.02 3.21
N VAL A 280 -2.95 6.48 3.68
CA VAL A 280 -2.70 5.03 3.68
C VAL A 280 -3.73 4.27 4.52
N LEU A 281 -4.28 4.89 5.58
CA LEU A 281 -5.35 4.28 6.40
C LEU A 281 -6.58 3.94 5.56
N GLY A 282 -7.00 4.86 4.68
CA GLY A 282 -8.11 4.62 3.76
C GLY A 282 -7.76 3.57 2.69
N GLN A 283 -6.50 3.47 2.27
CA GLN A 283 -6.05 2.42 1.35
C GLN A 283 -6.13 1.03 1.99
N PHE A 284 -5.84 0.88 3.29
CA PHE A 284 -6.03 -0.40 3.98
C PHE A 284 -7.50 -0.80 4.08
N ALA A 285 -8.36 0.15 4.43
CA ALA A 285 -9.81 -0.07 4.42
C ALA A 285 -10.30 -0.52 3.04
N ARG A 286 -9.85 0.16 1.97
CA ARG A 286 -10.12 -0.24 0.58
C ARG A 286 -9.66 -1.68 0.32
N ASN A 287 -8.40 -1.99 0.57
CA ASN A 287 -7.83 -3.32 0.32
C ASN A 287 -8.56 -4.45 1.06
N ALA A 288 -9.08 -4.20 2.27
CA ALA A 288 -9.87 -5.18 3.01
C ALA A 288 -11.21 -5.48 2.33
N VAL A 289 -11.92 -4.44 1.88
CA VAL A 289 -13.18 -4.58 1.12
C VAL A 289 -12.92 -5.26 -0.22
N SER A 290 -11.90 -4.80 -0.94
CA SER A 290 -11.41 -5.37 -2.20
C SER A 290 -11.24 -6.89 -2.10
N LEU A 291 -10.51 -7.36 -1.09
CA LEU A 291 -10.21 -8.78 -0.90
C LEU A 291 -11.47 -9.62 -0.63
N ALA A 292 -12.45 -9.07 0.09
CA ALA A 292 -13.71 -9.75 0.38
C ALA A 292 -14.61 -9.85 -0.87
N VAL A 293 -14.62 -8.80 -1.69
CA VAL A 293 -15.50 -8.67 -2.86
C VAL A 293 -14.95 -9.42 -4.08
N GLN A 294 -13.62 -9.52 -4.21
CA GLN A 294 -12.94 -10.04 -5.39
C GLN A 294 -13.44 -11.42 -5.90
N PRO A 295 -13.65 -12.46 -5.05
CA PRO A 295 -14.15 -13.75 -5.53
C PRO A 295 -15.56 -13.68 -6.11
N HIS A 296 -16.42 -12.84 -5.52
CA HIS A 296 -17.79 -12.64 -5.98
C HIS A 296 -17.82 -11.90 -7.33
N VAL A 297 -16.93 -10.92 -7.52
CA VAL A 297 -16.81 -10.22 -8.81
C VAL A 297 -16.33 -11.18 -9.89
N ALA A 298 -15.32 -12.00 -9.59
CA ALA A 298 -14.85 -13.02 -10.53
C ALA A 298 -15.96 -14.00 -10.93
N ALA A 299 -16.77 -14.48 -9.96
CA ALA A 299 -17.90 -15.37 -10.24
C ALA A 299 -19.01 -14.69 -11.05
N ALA A 300 -19.41 -13.47 -10.69
CA ALA A 300 -20.44 -12.71 -11.42
C ALA A 300 -20.00 -12.36 -12.85
N MET A 301 -18.71 -12.09 -13.05
CA MET A 301 -18.14 -11.83 -14.38
C MET A 301 -18.13 -13.09 -15.27
N ALA A 302 -18.11 -14.29 -14.68
CA ALA A 302 -18.15 -15.54 -15.44
C ALA A 302 -19.55 -15.88 -15.97
N THR A 303 -20.61 -15.41 -15.31
CA THR A 303 -22.00 -15.67 -15.73
C THR A 303 -22.53 -14.62 -16.72
N THR A 304 -21.81 -13.51 -16.92
CA THR A 304 -22.19 -12.39 -17.82
C THR A 304 -23.53 -11.73 -17.48
N ASP A 305 -24.11 -12.03 -16.31
CA ASP A 305 -25.36 -11.43 -15.86
C ASP A 305 -25.11 -9.99 -15.39
N ARG A 306 -25.53 -9.04 -16.22
CA ARG A 306 -25.37 -7.60 -15.97
C ARG A 306 -26.09 -7.15 -14.69
N SER A 307 -27.20 -7.77 -14.33
CA SER A 307 -27.95 -7.41 -13.12
C SER A 307 -27.17 -7.80 -11.86
N ALA A 308 -26.62 -9.02 -11.84
CA ALA A 308 -25.76 -9.50 -10.77
C ALA A 308 -24.48 -8.67 -10.63
N ILE A 309 -23.83 -8.35 -11.76
CA ILE A 309 -22.64 -7.48 -11.80
C ILE A 309 -22.98 -6.08 -11.26
N SER A 310 -24.10 -5.49 -11.69
CA SER A 310 -24.50 -4.15 -11.24
C SER A 310 -24.84 -4.12 -9.75
N GLY A 311 -25.54 -5.14 -9.24
CA GLY A 311 -25.86 -5.25 -7.82
C GLY A 311 -24.59 -5.35 -6.99
N LEU A 312 -23.68 -6.25 -7.37
CA LEU A 312 -22.42 -6.43 -6.66
C LEU A 312 -21.53 -5.17 -6.71
N TYR A 313 -21.48 -4.47 -7.85
CA TYR A 313 -20.71 -3.24 -7.98
C TYR A 313 -21.26 -2.12 -7.07
N ARG A 314 -22.59 -1.97 -6.97
CA ARG A 314 -23.23 -1.01 -6.05
C ARG A 314 -22.97 -1.36 -4.59
N THR A 315 -23.15 -2.62 -4.21
CA THR A 315 -22.95 -3.07 -2.82
C THR A 315 -21.50 -2.95 -2.40
N SER A 316 -20.55 -3.37 -3.25
CA SER A 316 -19.12 -3.23 -2.97
C SER A 316 -18.68 -1.77 -2.87
N THR A 317 -19.23 -0.90 -3.72
CA THR A 317 -19.00 0.55 -3.63
C THR A 317 -19.53 1.11 -2.31
N ALA A 318 -20.74 0.73 -1.92
CA ALA A 318 -21.30 1.15 -0.64
C ALA A 318 -20.42 0.68 0.53
N TRP A 319 -19.96 -0.57 0.55
CA TRP A 319 -19.06 -1.07 1.60
C TRP A 319 -17.71 -0.34 1.62
N LEU A 320 -17.15 -0.04 0.44
CA LEU A 320 -15.94 0.75 0.31
C LEU A 320 -16.14 2.14 0.94
N MET A 321 -17.22 2.83 0.58
CA MET A 321 -17.59 4.13 1.14
C MET A 321 -17.80 4.04 2.65
N VAL A 322 -18.46 2.98 3.14
CA VAL A 322 -18.73 2.79 4.56
C VAL A 322 -17.46 2.82 5.39
N CYS A 323 -16.38 2.19 4.90
CA CYS A 323 -15.12 2.12 5.60
C CYS A 323 -14.18 3.32 5.36
N THR A 324 -14.29 3.99 4.21
CA THR A 324 -13.29 4.98 3.78
C THR A 324 -13.75 6.44 3.94
N TRP A 325 -15.03 6.73 3.69
CA TRP A 325 -15.55 8.10 3.77
C TRP A 325 -15.45 8.71 5.16
N PRO A 326 -15.75 7.99 6.27
CA PRO A 326 -15.49 8.49 7.61
C PRO A 326 -14.05 8.96 7.82
N ILE A 327 -13.08 8.18 7.34
CA ILE A 327 -11.65 8.50 7.48
C ILE A 327 -11.32 9.77 6.70
N PHE A 328 -11.67 9.81 5.40
CA PHE A 328 -11.32 10.95 4.56
C PHE A 328 -12.07 12.23 4.91
N LEU A 329 -13.31 12.16 5.41
CA LEU A 329 -14.04 13.35 5.89
C LEU A 329 -13.41 13.93 7.15
N VAL A 330 -12.99 13.09 8.11
CA VAL A 330 -12.24 13.55 9.28
C VAL A 330 -10.93 14.20 8.84
N LEU A 331 -10.17 13.56 7.95
CA LEU A 331 -8.92 14.15 7.44
C LEU A 331 -9.14 15.46 6.67
N LEU A 332 -10.26 15.60 5.97
CA LEU A 332 -10.62 16.80 5.22
C LEU A 332 -11.01 17.96 6.13
N ILE A 333 -11.73 17.71 7.23
CA ILE A 333 -12.25 18.78 8.10
C ILE A 333 -11.26 19.13 9.22
N GLU A 334 -10.57 18.11 9.73
CA GLU A 334 -9.67 18.20 10.88
C GLU A 334 -8.20 18.10 10.47
N ALA A 335 -7.88 18.45 9.22
CA ALA A 335 -6.51 18.40 8.68
C ALA A 335 -5.48 19.08 9.59
N GLN A 336 -5.83 20.27 10.07
CA GLN A 336 -5.01 21.06 11.02
C GLN A 336 -4.74 20.28 12.31
N SER A 337 -5.80 19.82 12.98
CA SER A 337 -5.75 19.08 14.25
C SER A 337 -4.96 17.78 14.11
N VAL A 338 -5.15 17.07 13.00
CA VAL A 338 -4.50 15.79 12.71
C VAL A 338 -3.00 15.96 12.46
N LEU A 339 -2.59 17.02 11.76
CA LEU A 339 -1.18 17.28 11.47
C LEU A 339 -0.36 17.73 12.70
N LYS A 340 -1.01 18.30 13.73
CA LYS A 340 -0.35 18.61 15.02
C LYS A 340 0.34 17.40 15.66
N VAL A 341 -0.08 16.18 15.32
CA VAL A 341 0.58 14.94 15.76
C VAL A 341 2.05 14.92 15.32
N PHE A 342 2.39 15.48 14.16
CA PHE A 342 3.77 15.54 13.65
C PHE A 342 4.58 16.72 14.18
N GLY A 343 3.92 17.78 14.66
CA GLY A 343 4.51 19.02 15.17
C GLY A 343 3.70 20.23 14.71
N HIS A 344 3.87 21.38 15.36
CA HIS A 344 3.13 22.61 14.99
C HIS A 344 3.51 23.09 13.58
N ASP A 345 4.79 23.02 13.22
CA ASP A 345 5.28 23.47 11.91
C ASP A 345 4.79 22.62 10.73
N TYR A 346 4.20 21.44 11.00
CA TYR A 346 3.65 20.56 9.97
C TYR A 346 2.22 20.92 9.56
N GLN A 347 1.55 21.82 10.29
CA GLN A 347 0.20 22.29 9.99
C GLN A 347 0.08 23.01 8.64
N VAL A 348 1.19 23.56 8.12
CA VAL A 348 1.27 24.14 6.77
C VAL A 348 0.88 23.11 5.69
N GLY A 349 1.05 21.81 5.96
CA GLY A 349 0.62 20.73 5.07
C GLY A 349 -0.89 20.45 5.05
N ALA A 350 -1.72 21.23 5.75
CA ALA A 350 -3.16 20.96 5.85
C ALA A 350 -3.85 21.00 4.48
N GLU A 351 -3.52 21.95 3.62
CA GLU A 351 -4.12 22.07 2.28
C GLU A 351 -3.84 20.82 1.41
N VAL A 352 -2.64 20.25 1.53
CA VAL A 352 -2.27 18.99 0.88
C VAL A 352 -3.17 17.86 1.35
N LEU A 353 -3.34 17.73 2.67
CA LEU A 353 -4.17 16.68 3.26
C LEU A 353 -5.65 16.85 2.86
N VAL A 354 -6.18 18.07 2.85
CA VAL A 354 -7.54 18.39 2.41
C VAL A 354 -7.75 17.98 0.95
N LEU A 355 -6.88 18.44 0.05
CA LEU A 355 -7.01 18.20 -1.38
C LEU A 355 -6.94 16.70 -1.71
N LEU A 356 -6.00 15.98 -1.11
CA LEU A 356 -5.86 14.54 -1.33
C LEU A 356 -7.02 13.74 -0.71
N SER A 357 -7.54 14.18 0.43
CA SER A 357 -8.74 13.56 1.03
C SER A 357 -9.97 13.74 0.15
N ALA A 358 -10.15 14.92 -0.46
CA ALA A 358 -11.21 15.17 -1.43
C ALA A 358 -11.07 14.28 -2.67
N ALA A 359 -9.86 14.15 -3.22
CA ALA A 359 -9.59 13.25 -4.34
C ALA A 359 -9.89 11.78 -3.99
N MET A 360 -9.60 11.35 -2.76
CA MET A 360 -9.90 10.01 -2.28
C MET A 360 -11.40 9.74 -2.08
N LEU A 361 -12.17 10.76 -1.68
CA LEU A 361 -13.64 10.67 -1.65
C LEU A 361 -14.19 10.44 -3.06
N ILE A 362 -13.71 11.19 -4.06
CA ILE A 362 -14.09 11.01 -5.47
C ILE A 362 -13.68 9.61 -5.97
N ALA A 363 -12.46 9.17 -5.65
CA ALA A 363 -11.96 7.86 -6.04
C ALA A 363 -12.80 6.71 -5.48
N THR A 364 -13.20 6.79 -4.21
CA THR A 364 -14.01 5.77 -3.55
C THR A 364 -15.49 5.83 -3.97
N PHE A 365 -15.98 7.00 -4.36
CA PHE A 365 -17.30 7.18 -4.97
C PHE A 365 -17.44 6.45 -6.32
N CYS A 366 -16.35 6.41 -7.10
CA CYS A 366 -16.30 5.63 -8.35
C CYS A 366 -16.35 4.11 -8.11
N GLY A 367 -16.25 3.65 -6.86
CA GLY A 367 -16.14 2.24 -6.51
C GLY A 367 -14.79 1.63 -6.88
N ASP A 368 -14.66 0.32 -6.72
CA ASP A 368 -13.39 -0.37 -7.00
C ASP A 368 -13.25 -0.77 -8.47
N VAL A 369 -13.11 0.26 -9.33
CA VAL A 369 -13.00 0.12 -10.78
C VAL A 369 -11.84 -0.79 -11.22
N ASP A 370 -10.76 -0.80 -10.43
CA ASP A 370 -9.57 -1.59 -10.75
C ASP A 370 -9.87 -3.09 -10.61
N ILE A 371 -10.59 -3.50 -9.55
CA ILE A 371 -11.04 -4.89 -9.40
C ILE A 371 -11.97 -5.29 -10.53
N MET A 372 -12.91 -4.43 -10.91
CA MET A 372 -13.84 -4.72 -12.00
C MET A 372 -13.11 -4.97 -13.32
N LEU A 373 -12.07 -4.18 -13.63
CA LEU A 373 -11.26 -4.38 -14.83
C LEU A 373 -10.34 -5.60 -14.72
N VAL A 374 -9.64 -5.80 -13.61
CA VAL A 374 -8.67 -6.89 -13.47
C VAL A 374 -9.38 -8.24 -13.40
N MET A 375 -10.48 -8.37 -12.63
CA MET A 375 -11.21 -9.62 -12.50
C MET A 375 -11.96 -10.03 -13.77
N SER A 376 -12.24 -9.06 -14.64
CA SER A 376 -12.87 -9.31 -15.94
C SER A 376 -11.85 -9.56 -17.07
N GLY A 377 -10.58 -9.78 -16.73
CA GLY A 377 -9.52 -10.08 -17.70
C GLY A 377 -8.95 -8.85 -18.41
N ARG A 378 -9.33 -7.63 -18.01
CA ARG A 378 -8.90 -6.36 -18.62
C ARG A 378 -7.73 -5.70 -17.89
N SER A 379 -6.78 -6.49 -17.38
CA SER A 379 -5.59 -6.00 -16.68
C SER A 379 -4.76 -5.00 -17.49
N ARG A 380 -4.78 -5.11 -18.83
CA ARG A 380 -4.13 -4.13 -19.72
C ARG A 380 -4.73 -2.73 -19.59
N GLN A 381 -6.05 -2.62 -19.43
CA GLN A 381 -6.73 -1.32 -19.29
C GLN A 381 -6.42 -0.68 -17.93
N SER A 382 -6.41 -1.48 -16.87
CA SER A 382 -5.91 -1.05 -15.55
C SER A 382 -4.46 -0.54 -15.63
N LEU A 383 -3.58 -1.25 -16.33
CA LEU A 383 -2.19 -0.81 -16.52
C LEU A 383 -2.09 0.52 -17.28
N ILE A 384 -2.89 0.71 -18.35
CA ILE A 384 -2.96 1.97 -19.09
C ILE A 384 -3.42 3.10 -18.17
N ASN A 385 -4.47 2.90 -17.37
CA ASN A 385 -4.97 3.92 -16.45
C ASN A 385 -3.90 4.33 -15.42
N ASN A 386 -3.15 3.37 -14.87
CA ASN A 386 -2.03 3.67 -13.98
C ASN A 386 -0.90 4.43 -14.68
N GLY A 387 -0.57 4.07 -15.92
CA GLY A 387 0.43 4.76 -16.72
C GLY A 387 0.03 6.21 -17.04
N VAL A 388 -1.20 6.43 -17.49
CA VAL A 388 -1.74 7.78 -17.75
C VAL A 388 -1.74 8.62 -16.47
N ALA A 389 -2.18 8.04 -15.35
CA ALA A 389 -2.17 8.73 -14.07
C ALA A 389 -0.75 9.09 -13.61
N LEU A 390 0.23 8.19 -13.76
CA LEU A 390 1.63 8.47 -13.44
C LEU A 390 2.20 9.60 -14.32
N ILE A 391 1.95 9.57 -15.63
CA ILE A 391 2.41 10.61 -16.56
C ILE A 391 1.79 11.97 -16.20
N LEU A 392 0.48 11.98 -15.92
CA LEU A 392 -0.23 13.19 -15.51
C LEU A 392 0.33 13.75 -14.20
N MET A 393 0.55 12.89 -13.20
CA MET A 393 1.13 13.25 -11.91
C MET A 393 2.49 13.91 -12.09
N VAL A 394 3.43 13.22 -12.73
CA VAL A 394 4.80 13.73 -12.94
C VAL A 394 4.81 15.01 -13.77
N GLY A 395 3.99 15.08 -14.82
CA GLY A 395 3.89 16.29 -15.65
C GLY A 395 3.38 17.50 -14.86
N LEU A 396 2.37 17.31 -14.01
CA LEU A 396 1.85 18.36 -13.15
C LEU A 396 2.83 18.72 -12.04
N ASP A 397 3.50 17.74 -11.42
CA ASP A 397 4.48 17.97 -10.37
C ASP A 397 5.64 18.84 -10.87
N VAL A 398 6.22 18.49 -12.03
CA VAL A 398 7.30 19.27 -12.64
C VAL A 398 6.84 20.69 -13.01
N ALA A 399 5.58 20.87 -13.41
CA ALA A 399 5.04 22.17 -13.82
C ALA A 399 4.57 23.05 -12.65
N LEU A 400 4.08 22.45 -11.56
CA LEU A 400 3.40 23.16 -10.47
C LEU A 400 4.24 23.26 -9.20
N ILE A 401 5.09 22.28 -8.87
CA ILE A 401 5.91 22.34 -7.65
C ILE A 401 6.80 23.59 -7.63
N PRO A 402 7.49 23.99 -8.72
CA PRO A 402 8.30 25.21 -8.71
C PRO A 402 7.50 26.50 -8.49
N ARG A 403 6.19 26.50 -8.77
CA ARG A 403 5.32 27.69 -8.71
C ARG A 403 4.54 27.80 -7.41
N VAL A 404 4.01 26.68 -6.93
CA VAL A 404 3.09 26.62 -5.77
C VAL A 404 3.55 25.63 -4.69
N GLY A 405 4.78 25.13 -4.77
CA GLY A 405 5.42 24.27 -3.77
C GLY A 405 4.69 22.95 -3.55
N LEU A 406 4.54 22.57 -2.28
CA LEU A 406 3.88 21.34 -1.83
C LEU A 406 2.43 21.18 -2.32
N LEU A 407 1.72 22.28 -2.55
CA LEU A 407 0.35 22.24 -3.09
C LEU A 407 0.37 21.75 -4.55
N GLY A 408 1.42 22.06 -5.30
CA GLY A 408 1.60 21.59 -6.68
C GLY A 408 1.68 20.07 -6.77
N ALA A 409 2.45 19.44 -5.87
CA ALA A 409 2.52 17.99 -5.76
C ALA A 409 1.16 17.37 -5.37
N ALA A 410 0.46 18.01 -4.45
CA ALA A 410 -0.88 17.57 -4.05
C ALA A 410 -1.88 17.63 -5.21
N ILE A 411 -1.82 18.69 -6.04
CA ILE A 411 -2.64 18.82 -7.26
C ILE A 411 -2.29 17.73 -8.28
N GLY A 412 -1.00 17.46 -8.48
CA GLY A 412 -0.52 16.40 -9.37
C GLY A 412 -1.09 15.04 -8.96
N TRP A 413 -0.93 14.67 -7.68
CA TRP A 413 -1.43 13.39 -7.19
C TRP A 413 -2.95 13.31 -7.13
N ALA A 414 -3.64 14.37 -6.69
CA ALA A 414 -5.11 14.44 -6.70
C ALA A 414 -5.69 14.29 -8.12
N SER A 415 -5.06 14.92 -9.11
CA SER A 415 -5.43 14.82 -10.52
C SER A 415 -5.22 13.40 -11.04
N ALA A 416 -4.10 12.77 -10.69
CA ALA A 416 -3.80 11.39 -11.06
C ALA A 416 -4.81 10.39 -10.48
N ILE A 417 -5.15 10.54 -9.20
CA ILE A 417 -6.18 9.74 -8.51
C ILE A 417 -7.53 9.90 -9.21
N THR A 418 -7.97 11.13 -9.43
CA THR A 418 -9.26 11.43 -10.07
C THR A 418 -9.29 10.89 -11.50
N CYS A 419 -8.26 11.18 -12.31
CA CYS A 419 -8.13 10.70 -13.68
C CYS A 419 -8.19 9.17 -13.76
N LYS A 420 -7.40 8.47 -12.94
CA LYS A 420 -7.37 6.99 -12.90
C LYS A 420 -8.75 6.40 -12.63
N ASN A 421 -9.47 6.94 -11.65
CA ASN A 421 -10.76 6.37 -11.23
C ASN A 421 -11.88 6.74 -12.21
N LEU A 422 -11.89 7.95 -12.78
CA LEU A 422 -12.85 8.34 -13.81
C LEU A 422 -12.65 7.56 -15.12
N LEU A 423 -11.41 7.39 -15.57
CA LEU A 423 -11.10 6.54 -16.73
C LEU A 423 -11.55 5.09 -16.49
N GLY A 424 -11.27 4.54 -15.31
CA GLY A 424 -11.74 3.21 -14.93
C GLY A 424 -13.27 3.11 -14.91
N LEU A 425 -13.96 4.12 -14.39
CA LEU A 425 -15.42 4.18 -14.35
C LEU A 425 -16.00 4.20 -15.77
N VAL A 426 -15.46 5.05 -16.66
CA VAL A 426 -15.85 5.12 -18.08
C VAL A 426 -15.62 3.78 -18.78
N GLN A 427 -14.49 3.11 -18.54
CA GLN A 427 -14.20 1.80 -19.12
C GLN A 427 -15.15 0.71 -18.61
N VAL A 428 -15.44 0.68 -17.31
CA VAL A 428 -16.41 -0.26 -16.74
C VAL A 428 -17.80 -0.04 -17.33
N TRP A 429 -18.22 1.21 -17.48
CA TRP A 429 -19.46 1.54 -18.16
C TRP A 429 -19.44 1.14 -19.64
N TRP A 430 -18.35 1.39 -20.36
CA TRP A 430 -18.26 1.04 -21.78
C TRP A 430 -18.38 -0.47 -22.02
N PHE A 431 -17.72 -1.28 -21.21
CA PHE A 431 -17.67 -2.73 -21.40
C PHE A 431 -18.83 -3.49 -20.77
N TYR A 432 -19.33 -3.04 -19.61
CA TYR A 432 -20.36 -3.77 -18.84
C TYR A 432 -21.67 -3.00 -18.71
N ARG A 433 -21.68 -1.71 -19.08
CA ARG A 433 -22.83 -0.80 -18.97
C ARG A 433 -23.40 -0.76 -17.55
N VAL A 434 -22.56 -0.92 -16.53
CA VAL A 434 -22.96 -0.85 -15.12
C VAL A 434 -22.44 0.43 -14.48
N TRP A 435 -23.15 0.88 -13.44
CA TRP A 435 -22.77 2.03 -12.62
C TRP A 435 -22.67 1.63 -11.15
N PRO A 436 -21.74 2.24 -10.39
CA PRO A 436 -21.63 2.02 -8.96
C PRO A 436 -22.76 2.68 -8.17
N PHE A 437 -23.53 3.58 -8.80
CA PHE A 437 -24.54 4.40 -8.12
C PHE A 437 -25.86 3.66 -7.89
N GLY A 438 -26.47 3.90 -6.73
CA GLY A 438 -27.75 3.35 -6.31
C GLY A 438 -28.15 3.87 -4.93
N SER A 439 -29.24 3.33 -4.36
CA SER A 439 -29.73 3.73 -3.04
C SER A 439 -28.72 3.48 -1.92
N ALA A 440 -28.02 2.34 -1.94
CA ALA A 440 -27.02 1.98 -0.92
C ALA A 440 -25.86 2.99 -0.83
N PRO A 441 -25.08 3.28 -1.90
CA PRO A 441 -24.05 4.32 -1.87
C PRO A 441 -24.58 5.71 -1.52
N ALA A 442 -25.79 6.08 -1.97
CA ALA A 442 -26.40 7.37 -1.66
C ALA A 442 -26.70 7.54 -0.16
N ILE A 443 -27.26 6.50 0.48
CA ILE A 443 -27.50 6.50 1.93
C ILE A 443 -26.19 6.65 2.68
N VAL A 444 -25.14 5.93 2.28
CA VAL A 444 -23.81 6.02 2.90
C VAL A 444 -23.22 7.41 2.74
N ALA A 445 -23.31 8.00 1.55
CA ALA A 445 -22.81 9.35 1.30
C ALA A 445 -23.47 10.37 2.24
N VAL A 446 -24.81 10.38 2.29
CA VAL A 446 -25.57 11.28 3.15
C VAL A 446 -25.24 11.04 4.63
N ALA A 447 -25.21 9.79 5.07
CA ALA A 447 -24.89 9.43 6.45
C ALA A 447 -23.47 9.86 6.85
N SER A 448 -22.48 9.62 5.98
CA SER A 448 -21.09 10.00 6.25
C SER A 448 -20.92 11.52 6.30
N ILE A 449 -21.51 12.26 5.34
CA ILE A 449 -21.47 13.73 5.32
C ILE A 449 -22.18 14.30 6.55
N PHE A 450 -23.32 13.74 6.95
CA PHE A 450 -24.02 14.24 8.13
C PHE A 450 -23.24 13.94 9.43
N CYS A 451 -22.85 12.68 9.65
CA CYS A 451 -22.18 12.26 10.88
C CYS A 451 -20.77 12.84 11.03
N PHE A 452 -19.96 12.82 9.97
CA PHE A 452 -18.56 13.27 10.02
C PHE A 452 -18.37 14.69 9.49
N GLY A 453 -19.23 15.16 8.58
CA GLY A 453 -19.21 16.54 8.11
C GLY A 453 -19.68 17.52 9.18
N LEU A 454 -20.89 17.31 9.69
CA LEU A 454 -21.48 18.18 10.72
C LEU A 454 -21.10 17.74 12.13
N GLY A 455 -21.16 16.43 12.41
CA GLY A 455 -20.94 15.91 13.76
C GLY A 455 -19.49 15.97 14.25
N ALA A 456 -18.49 15.79 13.38
CA ALA A 456 -17.09 15.94 13.79
C ALA A 456 -16.64 17.41 13.83
N GLY A 457 -17.25 18.28 13.00
CA GLY A 457 -16.95 19.72 12.99
C GLY A 457 -17.59 20.51 14.15
N MET A 458 -18.73 20.06 14.69
CA MET A 458 -19.42 20.76 15.79
C MET A 458 -18.59 20.92 17.07
N PRO A 459 -17.93 19.86 17.60
CA PRO A 459 -17.08 19.99 18.80
C PRO A 459 -15.94 20.99 18.64
N ARG A 460 -15.43 21.19 17.42
CA ARG A 460 -14.40 22.20 17.14
C ARG A 460 -14.94 23.62 17.32
N LEU A 461 -16.19 23.88 16.96
CA LEU A 461 -16.83 25.19 17.17
C LEU A 461 -17.04 25.51 18.66
N ILE A 462 -17.18 24.48 19.50
CA ILE A 462 -17.51 24.63 20.92
C ILE A 462 -16.25 24.63 21.81
N PHE A 463 -15.31 23.72 21.55
CA PHE A 463 -14.13 23.47 22.41
C PHE A 463 -12.79 23.89 21.78
N GLY A 464 -12.82 24.47 20.58
CA GLY A 464 -11.62 24.87 19.83
C GLY A 464 -10.85 23.70 19.21
N GLU A 465 -9.69 24.00 18.61
CA GLU A 465 -8.84 23.04 17.89
C GLU A 465 -7.95 22.20 18.83
N ASN A 466 -8.57 21.33 19.62
CA ASN A 466 -7.88 20.47 20.57
C ASN A 466 -8.02 18.98 20.23
N LEU A 467 -6.98 18.19 20.53
CA LEU A 467 -6.96 16.75 20.27
C LEU A 467 -8.10 16.00 20.99
N ILE A 468 -8.48 16.45 22.18
CA ILE A 468 -9.62 15.87 22.93
C ILE A 468 -10.94 16.12 22.20
N ALA A 469 -11.15 17.34 21.68
CA ALA A 469 -12.36 17.68 20.91
C ALA A 469 -12.45 16.82 19.63
N LEU A 470 -11.32 16.61 18.94
CA LEU A 470 -11.22 15.70 17.80
C LEU A 470 -11.64 14.27 18.18
N ILE A 471 -11.05 13.70 19.25
CA ILE A 471 -11.33 12.32 19.66
C ILE A 471 -12.80 12.15 20.04
N VAL A 472 -13.34 13.07 20.84
CA VAL A 472 -14.75 13.03 21.27
C VAL A 472 -15.69 13.19 20.07
N GLY A 473 -15.40 14.14 19.17
CA GLY A 473 -16.19 14.36 17.96
C GLY A 473 -16.21 13.16 17.02
N VAL A 474 -15.05 12.55 16.76
CA VAL A 474 -14.95 11.32 15.97
C VAL A 474 -15.68 10.17 16.65
N ALA A 475 -15.60 10.02 17.98
CA ALA A 475 -16.31 8.97 18.70
C ALA A 475 -17.83 9.11 18.59
N LEU A 476 -18.36 10.32 18.77
CA LEU A 476 -19.80 10.62 18.62
C LEU A 476 -20.27 10.43 17.17
N ALA A 477 -19.47 10.89 16.20
CA ALA A 477 -19.73 10.66 14.77
C ALA A 477 -19.77 9.16 14.44
N CYS A 478 -18.82 8.36 14.96
CA CYS A 478 -18.82 6.91 14.79
C CYS A 478 -20.05 6.23 15.40
N LEU A 479 -20.50 6.64 16.60
CA LEU A 479 -21.69 6.08 17.25
C LEU A 479 -22.97 6.39 16.45
N SER A 480 -23.15 7.64 16.04
CA SER A 480 -24.30 8.05 15.21
C SER A 480 -24.29 7.35 13.85
N TYR A 481 -23.11 7.24 13.23
CA TYR A 481 -22.93 6.55 11.97
C TYR A 481 -23.22 5.05 12.06
N ALA A 482 -22.80 4.39 13.14
CA ALA A 482 -23.12 2.99 13.40
C ALA A 482 -24.64 2.78 13.50
N GLY A 483 -25.37 3.70 14.14
CA GLY A 483 -26.84 3.68 14.19
C GLY A 483 -27.48 3.78 12.80
N TRP A 484 -26.99 4.68 11.95
CA TRP A 484 -27.43 4.79 10.55
C TRP A 484 -27.16 3.52 9.75
N MET A 485 -25.95 2.96 9.85
CA MET A 485 -25.58 1.72 9.14
C MET A 485 -26.40 0.52 9.62
N TRP A 486 -26.70 0.46 10.92
CA TRP A 486 -27.59 -0.57 11.47
C TRP A 486 -29.01 -0.46 10.93
N ARG A 487 -29.55 0.76 10.79
CA ARG A 487 -30.88 0.98 10.22
C ARG A 487 -30.92 0.66 8.72
N ALA A 488 -29.84 0.93 7.99
CA ALA A 488 -29.70 0.65 6.56
C ALA A 488 -29.17 -0.76 6.23
N ARG A 489 -29.07 -1.67 7.21
CA ARG A 489 -28.39 -2.98 7.07
C ARG A 489 -28.95 -3.86 5.95
N THR A 490 -30.26 -3.80 5.71
CA THR A 490 -30.95 -4.58 4.67
C THR A 490 -30.61 -4.04 3.29
N THR A 491 -30.69 -2.73 3.09
CA THR A 491 -30.33 -2.04 1.83
C THR A 491 -28.85 -2.19 1.50
N LEU A 492 -27.99 -2.22 2.52
CA LEU A 492 -26.53 -2.40 2.37
C LEU A 492 -26.11 -3.87 2.28
N ALA A 493 -27.07 -4.81 2.32
CA ALA A 493 -26.83 -6.25 2.38
C ALA A 493 -25.86 -6.69 3.50
N LEU A 494 -25.76 -5.92 4.59
CA LEU A 494 -24.86 -6.21 5.73
C LEU A 494 -25.30 -7.45 6.51
N ASP A 495 -26.58 -7.82 6.44
CA ASP A 495 -27.12 -9.01 7.09
C ASP A 495 -26.48 -10.32 6.57
N SER A 496 -26.07 -10.34 5.30
CA SER A 496 -25.34 -11.47 4.70
C SER A 496 -23.94 -11.68 5.32
N VAL A 497 -23.29 -10.59 5.75
CA VAL A 497 -21.98 -10.63 6.41
C VAL A 497 -22.10 -11.06 7.87
N ILE A 498 -23.17 -10.62 8.54
CA ILE A 498 -23.44 -10.94 9.95
C ILE A 498 -23.86 -12.40 10.12
N SER A 499 -24.67 -12.95 9.21
CA SER A 499 -25.12 -14.34 9.26
C SER A 499 -23.97 -15.35 9.06
N LEU A 500 -23.01 -15.04 8.18
CA LEU A 500 -21.78 -15.84 7.99
C LEU A 500 -20.92 -15.95 9.26
N ARG A 501 -20.98 -14.96 10.16
CA ARG A 501 -20.27 -14.99 11.44
C ARG A 501 -20.94 -15.87 12.48
N ARG A 502 -22.27 -16.07 12.37
CA ARG A 502 -23.06 -16.95 13.25
C ARG A 502 -22.91 -18.43 12.88
N LEU A 503 -22.69 -18.75 11.60
CA LEU A 503 -22.42 -20.11 11.12
C LEU A 503 -20.98 -20.61 11.40
N ARG A 504 -20.13 -19.74 11.94
CA ARG A 504 -18.72 -20.03 12.28
C ARG A 504 -18.47 -20.22 13.77
N LYS A 505 -19.49 -19.98 14.61
CA LYS A 505 -19.56 -20.45 15.99
C LYS A 505 -20.33 -21.77 15.97
#